data_AF-A0A1V6RLC0-F1
#
_entry.id   AF-A0A1V6RLC0-F1
#
_cell.length_a   1.000
_cell.length_b   1.000
_cell.length_c   1.000
_cell.angle_alpha   90.00
_cell.angle_beta   90.00
_cell.angle_gamma   90.00
#
_symmetry.space_group_name_H-M   'P 1'
#
loop_
_entity.id
_entity.type
_entity.pdbx_description
1 polymer ?
#
loop_
_entity_poly.entity_id
_entity_poly.type
_entity_poly.pdbx_seq_one_letter_code
_entity_poly.pdbx_strand_id
1 'polypeptide(L)'
;MASNRVTKTKATKKDVVKSPTKPSKLAQEASREVLEERLEFVLTCIRVTGIKVDMAAVARHYGISTPAAHMRFRRANDYVAKMVSAREAAQKSDKVQEDDEDVDIAEDEEA
;
A
#
# COMPACT_ATOMS: atom_id res chain seq x y z
N MET A 1 -66.45 -1.61 20.58
CA MET A 1 -66.19 -2.58 19.50
C MET A 1 -66.47 -1.89 18.16
N ALA A 2 -65.44 -1.45 17.45
CA ALA A 2 -65.57 -0.92 16.10
C ALA A 2 -64.41 -1.47 15.26
N SER A 3 -64.77 -2.35 14.32
CA SER A 3 -63.91 -2.99 13.34
C SER A 3 -63.86 -2.09 12.11
N ASN A 4 -62.67 -1.67 11.69
CA ASN A 4 -62.46 -1.08 10.37
C ASN A 4 -61.33 -1.84 9.66
N ARG A 5 -61.76 -2.63 8.68
CA ARG A 5 -60.96 -3.34 7.69
C ARG A 5 -60.48 -2.34 6.64
N VAL A 6 -59.17 -2.30 6.37
CA VAL A 6 -58.63 -1.72 5.14
C VAL A 6 -57.64 -2.71 4.53
N THR A 7 -58.03 -3.27 3.39
CA THR A 7 -57.13 -3.93 2.44
C THR A 7 -56.85 -2.95 1.32
N LYS A 8 -55.57 -2.73 0.95
CA LYS A 8 -55.08 -2.83 -0.44
C LYS A 8 -53.61 -2.40 -0.62
N THR A 9 -52.94 -3.24 -1.41
CA THR A 9 -51.91 -2.98 -2.43
C THR A 9 -50.50 -2.51 -2.04
N LYS A 10 -49.58 -3.48 -2.14
CA LYS A 10 -48.45 -3.52 -3.10
C LYS A 10 -47.56 -2.28 -3.16
N ALA A 11 -46.43 -2.33 -2.46
CA ALA A 11 -45.24 -1.57 -2.79
C ALA A 11 -44.11 -2.54 -3.14
N THR A 12 -43.93 -2.80 -4.43
CA THR A 12 -42.73 -3.45 -4.96
C THR A 12 -41.60 -2.42 -4.90
N LYS A 13 -40.81 -2.43 -3.84
CA LYS A 13 -39.51 -1.75 -3.82
C LYS A 13 -38.42 -2.81 -3.90
N LYS A 14 -38.00 -3.12 -5.13
CA LYS A 14 -36.66 -3.66 -5.36
C LYS A 14 -35.68 -2.52 -5.07
N ASP A 15 -35.41 -2.27 -3.80
CA ASP A 15 -34.17 -1.61 -3.43
C ASP A 15 -33.06 -2.62 -3.71
N VAL A 16 -32.52 -2.54 -4.92
CA VAL A 16 -31.20 -3.06 -5.24
C VAL A 16 -30.26 -2.32 -4.31
N VAL A 17 -30.03 -2.94 -3.15
CA VAL A 17 -28.86 -2.69 -2.32
C VAL A 17 -27.67 -2.91 -3.25
N LYS A 18 -27.15 -1.82 -3.82
CA LYS A 18 -25.83 -1.80 -4.45
C LYS A 18 -24.88 -2.25 -3.35
N SER A 19 -24.53 -3.52 -3.39
CA SER A 19 -23.46 -4.08 -2.58
C SER A 19 -22.23 -3.21 -2.82
N PRO A 20 -21.51 -2.81 -1.77
CA PRO A 20 -20.25 -2.11 -1.95
C PRO A 20 -19.34 -3.09 -2.69
N THR A 21 -19.12 -2.84 -3.98
CA THR A 21 -18.16 -3.59 -4.79
C THR A 21 -16.84 -3.49 -4.04
N LYS A 22 -16.44 -4.60 -3.40
CA LYS A 22 -15.13 -4.70 -2.77
C LYS A 22 -14.10 -4.33 -3.86
N PRO A 23 -13.20 -3.37 -3.62
CA PRO A 23 -12.17 -3.07 -4.59
C PRO A 23 -11.41 -4.36 -4.92
N SER A 24 -11.12 -4.58 -6.19
CA SER A 24 -10.36 -5.76 -6.61
C SER A 24 -8.99 -5.74 -5.92
N LYS A 25 -8.44 -6.93 -5.62
CA LYS A 25 -7.13 -7.06 -4.97
C LYS A 25 -6.04 -6.27 -5.73
N LEU A 26 -6.09 -6.29 -7.06
CA LEU A 26 -5.19 -5.53 -7.93
C LEU A 26 -5.29 -4.01 -7.72
N ALA A 27 -6.51 -3.47 -7.56
CA ALA A 27 -6.67 -2.05 -7.28
C ALA A 27 -6.17 -1.67 -5.87
N GLN A 28 -6.26 -2.59 -4.90
CA GLN A 28 -5.71 -2.38 -3.56
C GLN A 28 -4.17 -2.39 -3.58
N GLU A 29 -3.55 -3.29 -4.33
CA GLU A 29 -2.08 -3.37 -4.50
C GLU A 29 -1.53 -2.10 -5.14
N ALA A 30 -2.12 -1.65 -6.26
CA ALA A 30 -1.70 -0.39 -6.89
C ALA A 30 -1.87 0.82 -5.96
N SER A 31 -2.94 0.87 -5.17
CA SER A 31 -3.14 1.96 -4.19
C SER A 31 -2.12 1.92 -3.05
N ARG A 32 -1.64 0.73 -2.69
CA ARG A 32 -0.65 0.53 -1.65
C ARG A 32 0.73 0.96 -2.14
N GLU A 33 1.14 0.55 -3.34
CA GLU A 33 2.42 0.96 -3.94
C GLU A 33 2.54 2.49 -4.01
N VAL A 34 1.49 3.18 -4.43
CA VAL A 34 1.47 4.65 -4.47
C VAL A 34 1.61 5.27 -3.07
N LEU A 35 1.00 4.68 -2.04
CA LEU A 35 1.16 5.15 -0.67
C LEU A 35 2.58 4.93 -0.14
N GLU A 36 3.19 3.81 -0.53
CA GLU A 36 4.56 3.45 -0.16
C GLU A 36 5.59 4.41 -0.75
N GLU A 37 5.48 4.72 -2.04
CA GLU A 37 6.33 5.71 -2.72
C GLU A 37 6.20 7.10 -2.11
N ARG A 38 4.96 7.54 -1.82
CA ARG A 38 4.72 8.84 -1.18
C ARG A 38 5.31 8.91 0.22
N LEU A 39 5.19 7.83 1.00
CA LEU A 39 5.75 7.76 2.34
C LEU A 39 7.29 7.82 2.30
N GLU A 40 7.91 7.08 1.38
CA GLU A 40 9.35 7.11 1.14
C GLU A 40 9.83 8.51 0.77
N PHE A 41 9.13 9.20 -0.14
CA PHE A 41 9.46 10.56 -0.54
C PHE A 41 9.44 11.52 0.66
N VAL A 42 8.36 11.53 1.45
CA VAL A 42 8.22 12.44 2.60
C VAL A 42 9.29 12.17 3.66
N LEU A 43 9.55 10.90 4.00
CA LEU A 43 10.59 10.55 4.98
C LEU A 43 11.99 10.92 4.47
N THR A 44 12.23 10.79 3.16
CA THR A 44 13.47 11.25 2.53
C THR A 44 13.63 12.76 2.62
N CYS A 45 12.57 13.54 2.36
CA CYS A 45 12.61 14.99 2.53
C CYS A 45 12.98 15.37 3.97
N ILE A 46 12.34 14.75 4.97
CA ILE A 46 12.65 14.99 6.40
C ILE A 46 14.13 14.72 6.69
N ARG A 47 14.65 13.58 6.18
CA ARG A 47 16.06 13.19 6.39
C ARG A 47 17.04 14.14 5.73
N VAL A 48 16.84 14.49 4.46
CA VAL A 48 17.77 15.30 3.66
C VAL A 48 17.77 16.76 4.12
N THR A 49 16.60 17.29 4.47
CA THR A 49 16.46 18.69 4.92
C THR A 49 16.77 18.89 6.41
N GLY A 50 16.85 17.79 7.18
CA GLY A 50 17.04 17.86 8.64
C GLY A 50 15.83 18.42 9.39
N ILE A 51 14.64 18.41 8.79
CA ILE A 51 13.40 18.86 9.45
C ILE A 51 13.16 18.02 10.70
N LYS A 52 12.93 18.69 11.83
CA LYS A 52 12.54 18.04 13.08
C LYS A 52 11.02 18.03 13.20
N VAL A 53 10.45 16.84 13.34
CA VAL A 53 9.02 16.67 13.59
C VAL A 53 8.72 16.92 15.07
N ASP A 54 7.84 17.87 15.37
CA ASP A 54 7.34 18.09 16.72
C ASP A 54 6.38 16.95 17.13
N MET A 55 6.92 15.94 17.80
CA MET A 55 6.15 14.79 18.26
C MET A 55 5.11 15.14 19.33
N ALA A 56 5.29 16.23 20.07
CA ALA A 56 4.29 16.67 21.04
C ALA A 56 3.07 17.27 20.32
N ALA A 57 3.29 18.07 19.28
CA ALA A 57 2.20 18.55 18.41
C ALA A 57 1.47 17.41 17.71
N VAL A 58 2.21 16.44 17.15
CA VAL A 58 1.63 15.24 16.52
C VAL A 58 0.81 14.44 17.53
N ALA A 59 1.34 14.23 18.75
CA ALA A 59 0.65 13.53 19.81
C ALA A 59 -0.70 14.20 20.17
N ARG A 60 -0.71 15.54 20.30
CA ARG A 60 -1.93 16.31 20.52
C ARG A 60 -2.92 16.19 19.35
N HIS A 61 -2.43 16.27 18.11
CA HIS A 61 -3.27 16.16 16.92
C HIS A 61 -4.01 14.81 16.85
N TYR A 62 -3.33 13.72 17.19
CA TYR A 62 -3.90 12.37 17.14
C TYR A 62 -4.53 11.89 18.46
N GLY A 63 -4.49 12.70 19.53
CA GLY A 63 -4.98 12.29 20.85
C GLY A 63 -4.23 11.10 21.45
N ILE A 64 -2.91 11.00 21.20
CA ILE A 64 -2.04 9.92 21.70
C ILE A 64 -0.96 10.48 22.61
N SER A 65 -0.24 9.61 23.32
CA SER A 65 0.95 10.02 24.08
C SER A 65 2.13 10.33 23.16
N THR A 66 3.03 11.21 23.59
CA THR A 66 4.27 11.53 22.86
C THR A 66 5.14 10.29 22.60
N PRO A 67 5.33 9.35 23.55
CA PRO A 67 6.02 8.09 23.26
C PRO A 67 5.33 7.26 22.17
N ALA A 68 4.00 7.23 22.14
CA ALA A 68 3.26 6.52 21.10
C ALA A 68 3.47 7.17 19.72
N ALA A 69 3.53 8.51 19.64
CA ALA A 69 3.85 9.22 18.40
C ALA A 69 5.27 8.89 17.91
N HIS A 70 6.26 8.88 18.80
CA HIS A 70 7.63 8.44 18.48
C HIS A 70 7.67 7.00 17.95
N MET A 71 6.97 6.08 18.61
CA MET A 71 6.92 4.68 18.18
C MET A 71 6.25 4.52 16.82
N ARG A 72 5.18 5.27 16.52
CA ARG A 72 4.55 5.28 15.20
C ARG A 72 5.50 5.80 14.12
N PHE A 73 6.19 6.90 14.39
CA PHE A 73 7.18 7.45 13.47
C PHE A 73 8.34 6.48 13.21
N ARG A 74 8.86 5.84 14.26
CA ARG A 74 9.90 4.81 14.12
C ARG A 74 9.43 3.66 13.23
N ARG A 75 8.23 3.13 13.46
CA ARG A 75 7.66 2.05 12.63
C ARG A 75 7.52 2.45 11.16
N ALA A 76 7.15 3.70 10.88
CA ALA A 76 7.08 4.20 9.50
C ALA A 76 8.47 4.23 8.85
N ASN A 77 9.50 4.68 9.56
CA ASN A 77 10.88 4.63 9.09
C ASN A 77 11.36 3.20 8.85
N ASP A 78 11.12 2.30 9.80
CA ASP A 78 11.53 0.89 9.69
C ASP A 78 10.85 0.21 8.51
N TYR A 79 9.59 0.56 8.25
CA TYR A 79 8.84 0.06 7.10
C TYR A 79 9.46 0.51 5.78
N VAL A 80 9.74 1.81 5.64
CA VAL A 80 10.41 2.33 4.43
C VAL A 80 11.81 1.75 4.26
N ALA A 81 12.59 1.63 5.34
CA ALA A 81 13.91 1.02 5.28
C ALA A 81 13.86 -0.41 4.73
N LYS A 82 12.90 -1.22 5.19
CA LYS A 82 12.70 -2.59 4.67
C LYS A 82 12.31 -2.60 3.20
N MET A 83 11.43 -1.69 2.76
CA MET A 83 11.03 -1.60 1.35
C MET A 83 12.21 -1.23 0.45
N VAL A 84 13.01 -0.24 0.86
CA VAL A 84 14.21 0.17 0.12
C VAL A 84 15.19 -1.00 0.02
N SER A 85 15.48 -1.67 1.13
CA SER A 85 16.37 -2.84 1.12
C SER A 85 15.84 -4.00 0.27
N ALA A 86 14.51 -4.23 0.26
CA ALA A 86 13.91 -5.27 -0.58
C ALA A 86 14.04 -4.95 -2.07
N ARG A 87 13.85 -3.68 -2.47
CA ARG A 87 14.05 -3.22 -3.86
C ARG A 87 15.51 -3.34 -4.28
N GLU A 88 16.45 -2.95 -3.42
CA GLU A 88 17.88 -3.11 -3.67
C GLU A 88 18.30 -4.58 -3.80
N ALA A 89 17.70 -5.48 -3.02
CA ALA A 89 17.94 -6.92 -3.14
C ALA A 89 17.38 -7.49 -4.45
N ALA A 90 16.16 -7.10 -4.84
CA ALA A 90 15.56 -7.52 -6.10
C ALA A 90 16.40 -7.10 -7.32
N GLN A 91 16.91 -5.86 -7.34
CA GLN A 91 17.80 -5.37 -8.40
C GLN A 91 19.12 -6.15 -8.49
N LYS A 92 19.62 -6.67 -7.36
CA LYS A 92 20.85 -7.50 -7.35
C LYS A 92 20.57 -8.91 -7.83
N SER A 93 19.39 -9.47 -7.56
CA SER A 93 19.00 -10.80 -8.04
C SER A 93 18.74 -10.84 -9.54
N ASP A 94 18.15 -9.79 -10.11
CA ASP A 94 17.91 -9.68 -11.56
C ASP A 94 19.23 -9.64 -12.36
N LYS A 95 20.26 -9.01 -11.78
CA LYS A 95 21.59 -8.90 -12.39
C LYS A 95 22.39 -10.21 -12.40
N VAL A 96 21.98 -11.23 -11.65
CA VAL A 96 22.64 -12.55 -11.64
C VAL A 96 22.07 -13.45 -12.75
N GLN A 97 20.93 -13.11 -13.34
CA GLN A 97 20.27 -13.92 -14.36
C GLN A 97 20.66 -13.55 -15.80
N GLU A 98 21.34 -12.42 -16.02
CA GLU A 98 21.83 -12.01 -17.35
C GLU A 98 23.20 -12.60 -17.74
N ASP A 99 23.92 -13.26 -16.81
CA ASP A 99 25.26 -13.82 -17.07
C ASP A 99 25.25 -15.33 -17.43
N ASP A 100 24.06 -15.93 -17.64
CA ASP A 100 23.90 -17.36 -17.98
C ASP A 100 23.30 -17.57 -19.39
N GLU A 101 23.47 -16.59 -20.29
CA GLU A 101 23.21 -16.71 -21.73
C GLU A 101 24.50 -16.87 -22.57
N ASP A 102 25.54 -17.51 -22.03
CA ASP A 102 26.73 -17.90 -22.81
C ASP A 102 26.85 -19.43 -22.86
N VAL A 103 25.97 -20.05 -23.66
CA VAL A 103 26.14 -21.45 -24.11
C VAL A 103 26.36 -21.43 -25.62
N ASP A 104 27.65 -21.32 -25.96
CA ASP A 104 28.36 -21.88 -27.12
C ASP A 104 27.71 -21.71 -28.51
N ILE A 105 28.10 -20.63 -29.19
CA ILE A 105 28.28 -20.67 -30.65
C ILE A 105 29.52 -21.55 -30.92
N ALA A 106 29.30 -22.79 -31.33
CA ALA A 106 30.29 -23.59 -32.03
C ALA A 106 29.80 -23.83 -33.46
N GLU A 107 30.19 -22.91 -34.36
CA GLU A 107 30.36 -23.25 -35.77
C GLU A 107 31.48 -24.29 -35.87
N ASP A 108 31.21 -25.43 -36.50
CA ASP A 108 32.23 -26.25 -37.15
C ASP A 108 31.60 -26.84 -38.42
N GLU A 109 31.74 -26.11 -39.52
CA GLU A 109 31.90 -26.72 -40.84
C GLU A 109 33.13 -27.63 -40.77
N GLU A 110 33.07 -28.85 -41.33
CA GLU A 110 34.07 -29.38 -42.28
C GLU A 110 33.80 -30.87 -42.59
N ALA A 111 33.94 -31.17 -43.89
CA ALA A 111 34.00 -32.48 -44.60
C ALA A 111 32.73 -33.31 -44.85
#